data_AF-A0A520UGE0-F1
#
_entry.id   AF-A0A520UGE0-F1
#
_cell.length_a   1.000
_cell.length_b   1.000
_cell.length_c   1.000
_cell.angle_alpha   90.00
_cell.angle_beta   90.00
_cell.angle_gamma   90.00
#
_symmetry.space_group_name_H-M   'P 1'
#
loop_
_entity.id
_entity.type
_entity.pdbx_description
1 polymer ?
#
loop_
_entity_poly.entity_id
_entity_poly.type
_entity_poly.pdbx_seq_one_letter_code
_entity_poly.pdbx_strand_id
1 'polypeptide(L)'
;MVIRFLFFFISASIISQEIKLPDSIGDEFVFFKTHDNKISFLKNNIQYVYKKNKWIKNTLEYNSSLRDSSIIFFKKGFDNVQFKHIEINSVSHFILNGGGPVLKLNENRIERIDNSVEQRNQFGAAVFQHDNQPHMYGGYGFWEWKDYITYYDPLSNQWELCKFDTPLEPSPRWKPLFHKKNEFLYILGGRSSIKESRNIDAVLKDFFKINLNTKKVELITQEVNNQIPLFSSSSQGFEIRDKKAYVDYTNSSILVLDFDKNLITSFKAEGMFKNKHLNSPVLAVGDSIVFIEQTKNNKSIKVVSFNNIFKNTSETFPVVLVDQNSGYRKYFIILIAAFLVFFLFKIFTYKDYMKNLIAHDYQWLYFQNKKIRITHGQREVIKLLEQKGSFNSQELNRLLSPNKAYAKSHSALLRNNFIEKLNRDFKKLTNNPEPLISSIKNPSDKRQILYKSNQKFSQKESFFSFLIKFN
;
A
#
# COMPACT_ATOMS: atom_id res chain seq x y z
N MET A 1 33.95 -6.41 42.62
CA MET A 1 34.96 -6.44 41.54
C MET A 1 34.35 -7.20 40.38
N VAL A 2 33.71 -6.49 39.44
CA VAL A 2 32.95 -7.08 38.33
C VAL A 2 33.80 -6.95 37.08
N ILE A 3 34.34 -8.08 36.60
CA ILE A 3 35.12 -8.15 35.37
C ILE A 3 34.14 -8.00 34.20
N ARG A 4 34.11 -6.82 33.60
CA ARG A 4 33.44 -6.58 32.30
C ARG A 4 34.37 -7.10 31.21
N PHE A 5 34.01 -8.22 30.60
CA PHE A 5 34.59 -8.65 29.33
C PHE A 5 34.19 -7.66 28.24
N LEU A 6 35.16 -6.85 27.79
CA LEU A 6 35.07 -6.09 26.55
C LEU A 6 35.09 -7.10 25.39
N PHE A 7 33.94 -7.37 24.79
CA PHE A 7 33.90 -8.01 23.48
C PHE A 7 34.39 -6.99 22.45
N PHE A 8 35.66 -7.07 22.08
CA PHE A 8 36.14 -6.46 20.84
C PHE A 8 35.45 -7.17 19.68
N PHE A 9 34.44 -6.52 19.10
CA PHE A 9 33.99 -6.85 17.75
C PHE A 9 35.16 -6.53 16.81
N ILE A 10 35.94 -7.54 16.46
CA ILE A 10 36.83 -7.47 15.30
C ILE A 10 35.90 -7.33 14.09
N SER A 11 35.80 -6.11 13.57
CA SER A 11 35.24 -5.85 12.25
C SER A 11 36.09 -6.61 11.24
N ALA A 12 35.62 -7.81 10.88
CA ALA A 12 36.19 -8.58 9.78
C ALA A 12 36.13 -7.69 8.54
N SER A 13 37.28 -7.14 8.18
CA SER A 13 37.44 -6.33 6.98
C SER A 13 37.12 -7.21 5.79
N ILE A 14 36.08 -6.81 5.06
CA ILE A 14 35.52 -7.56 3.94
C ILE A 14 36.53 -7.54 2.80
N ILE A 15 37.10 -8.69 2.45
CA ILE A 15 37.95 -8.84 1.28
C ILE A 15 37.04 -8.80 0.04
N SER A 16 36.89 -7.62 -0.54
CA SER A 16 36.49 -7.49 -1.93
C SER A 16 37.64 -7.99 -2.79
N GLN A 17 37.41 -8.97 -3.66
CA GLN A 17 38.43 -9.41 -4.59
C GLN A 17 38.53 -8.41 -5.74
N GLU A 18 39.74 -7.86 -5.95
CA GLU A 18 40.04 -7.00 -7.08
C GLU A 18 40.71 -7.80 -8.20
N ILE A 19 40.18 -7.71 -9.42
CA ILE A 19 40.76 -8.35 -10.60
C ILE A 19 41.29 -7.24 -11.51
N LYS A 20 42.59 -7.23 -11.77
CA LYS A 20 43.18 -6.28 -12.73
C LYS A 20 42.65 -6.55 -14.15
N LEU A 21 42.43 -5.49 -14.93
CA LEU A 21 42.08 -5.61 -16.34
C LEU A 21 43.29 -6.14 -17.15
N PRO A 22 43.08 -6.69 -18.36
CA PRO A 22 44.18 -7.01 -19.28
C PRO A 22 44.94 -5.74 -19.69
N ASP A 23 46.27 -5.73 -19.61
CA ASP A 23 47.10 -4.54 -19.88
C ASP A 23 46.87 -3.93 -21.28
N SER A 24 46.50 -4.75 -22.28
CA SER A 24 46.30 -4.34 -23.67
C SER A 24 44.85 -3.96 -24.03
N ILE A 25 43.92 -3.92 -23.06
CA ILE A 25 42.50 -3.67 -23.37
C ILE A 25 42.23 -2.19 -23.72
N GLY A 26 42.98 -1.24 -23.16
CA GLY A 26 42.73 0.20 -23.36
C GLY A 26 41.36 0.64 -22.80
N ASP A 27 40.75 1.67 -23.38
CA ASP A 27 39.53 2.29 -22.84
C ASP A 27 38.23 1.93 -23.56
N GLU A 28 38.31 1.52 -24.83
CA GLU A 28 37.17 1.15 -25.65
C GLU A 28 37.00 -0.38 -25.67
N PHE A 29 36.08 -0.86 -24.86
CA PHE A 29 35.67 -2.26 -24.83
C PHE A 29 34.25 -2.40 -24.29
N VAL A 30 33.56 -3.46 -24.70
CA VAL A 30 32.29 -3.89 -24.12
C VAL A 30 32.58 -4.84 -22.96
N PHE A 31 32.16 -4.47 -21.75
CA PHE A 31 32.18 -5.32 -20.57
C PHE A 31 30.88 -6.11 -20.45
N PHE A 32 30.98 -7.44 -20.37
CA PHE A 32 29.81 -8.32 -20.34
C PHE A 32 30.13 -9.63 -19.60
N LYS A 33 29.11 -10.47 -19.45
CA LYS A 33 29.26 -11.85 -18.98
C LYS A 33 28.70 -12.79 -20.03
N THR A 34 29.33 -13.94 -20.21
CA THR A 34 28.79 -15.03 -21.03
C THR A 34 27.71 -15.80 -20.27
N HIS A 35 26.96 -16.65 -20.97
CA HIS A 35 25.94 -17.53 -20.39
C HIS A 35 26.45 -18.38 -19.21
N ASP A 36 27.68 -18.87 -19.29
CA ASP A 36 28.33 -19.66 -18.23
C ASP A 36 28.97 -18.80 -17.13
N ASN A 37 28.53 -17.54 -16.98
CA ASN A 37 28.97 -16.59 -15.97
C ASN A 37 30.48 -16.30 -16.00
N LYS A 38 31.11 -16.31 -17.18
CA LYS A 38 32.50 -15.82 -17.30
C LYS A 38 32.51 -14.33 -17.60
N ILE A 39 33.28 -13.61 -16.80
CA ILE A 39 33.58 -12.20 -16.98
C ILE A 39 34.36 -12.03 -18.28
N SER A 40 33.86 -11.19 -19.19
CA SER A 40 34.44 -11.02 -20.51
C SER A 40 34.53 -9.56 -20.94
N PHE A 41 35.55 -9.25 -21.72
CA PHE A 41 35.69 -8.00 -22.45
C PHE A 41 35.75 -8.29 -23.95
N LEU A 42 35.04 -7.50 -24.74
CA LEU A 42 35.13 -7.55 -26.20
C LEU A 42 35.62 -6.20 -26.69
N LYS A 43 36.71 -6.22 -27.46
CA LYS A 43 37.27 -5.06 -28.14
C LYS A 43 37.46 -5.40 -29.60
N ASN A 44 36.60 -4.87 -30.46
CA ASN A 44 36.56 -5.20 -31.88
C ASN A 44 36.46 -6.73 -32.07
N ASN A 45 37.47 -7.34 -32.70
CA ASN A 45 37.57 -8.79 -32.89
C ASN A 45 38.42 -9.51 -31.83
N ILE A 46 38.70 -8.89 -30.68
CA ILE A 46 39.48 -9.51 -29.60
C ILE A 46 38.59 -9.67 -28.38
N GLN A 47 38.41 -10.91 -27.93
CA GLN A 47 37.74 -11.23 -26.69
C GLN A 47 38.75 -11.60 -25.61
N TYR A 48 38.60 -11.02 -24.42
CA TYR A 48 39.30 -11.46 -23.22
C TYR A 48 38.31 -12.14 -22.28
N VAL A 49 38.58 -13.38 -21.89
CA VAL A 49 37.73 -14.16 -20.99
C VAL A 49 38.51 -14.45 -19.71
N TYR A 50 37.93 -14.09 -18.56
CA TYR A 50 38.54 -14.39 -17.27
C TYR A 50 38.26 -15.85 -16.87
N LYS A 51 39.32 -16.66 -16.74
CA LYS A 51 39.22 -18.08 -16.37
C LYS A 51 40.43 -18.49 -15.55
N LYS A 52 40.20 -19.23 -14.45
CA LYS A 52 41.27 -19.74 -13.56
C LYS A 52 42.28 -18.65 -13.15
N ASN A 53 41.76 -17.50 -12.69
CA ASN A 53 42.53 -16.33 -12.24
C ASN A 53 43.44 -15.67 -13.31
N LYS A 54 43.20 -15.92 -14.60
CA LYS A 54 43.95 -15.34 -15.71
C LYS A 54 43.01 -14.87 -16.82
N TRP A 55 43.47 -13.88 -17.58
CA TRP A 55 42.81 -13.46 -18.82
C TRP A 55 43.28 -14.32 -19.98
N ILE A 56 42.33 -14.94 -20.68
CA ILE A 56 42.59 -15.65 -21.92
C ILE A 56 42.19 -14.72 -23.06
N LYS A 57 43.14 -14.40 -23.94
CA LYS A 57 42.92 -13.57 -25.13
C LYS A 57 42.60 -14.47 -26.32
N ASN A 58 41.43 -14.26 -26.91
CA ASN A 58 40.97 -14.92 -28.13
C ASN A 58 40.87 -13.88 -29.25
N THR A 59 41.51 -14.16 -30.39
CA THR A 59 41.33 -13.38 -31.61
C THR A 59 40.24 -14.06 -32.43
N LEU A 60 39.18 -13.31 -32.70
CA LEU A 60 37.99 -13.78 -33.39
C LEU A 60 38.12 -13.51 -34.89
N GLU A 61 37.67 -14.47 -35.68
CA GLU A 61 37.40 -14.26 -37.09
C GLU A 61 36.26 -13.27 -37.29
N TYR A 62 36.27 -12.57 -38.42
CA TYR A 62 35.19 -11.68 -38.83
C TYR A 62 35.18 -11.52 -40.35
N ASN A 63 34.06 -11.04 -40.90
CA ASN A 63 33.98 -10.68 -42.31
C ASN A 63 34.64 -9.31 -42.55
N SER A 64 35.65 -9.26 -43.40
CA SER A 64 36.39 -8.04 -43.73
C SER A 64 35.65 -7.10 -44.68
N SER A 65 34.43 -7.43 -45.11
CA SER A 65 33.58 -6.52 -45.88
C SER A 65 33.45 -5.17 -45.16
N LEU A 66 33.39 -4.07 -45.91
CA LEU A 66 33.30 -2.72 -45.32
C LEU A 66 32.06 -2.59 -44.42
N ARG A 67 30.95 -3.21 -44.84
CA ARG A 67 29.69 -3.22 -44.09
C ARG A 67 29.82 -3.87 -42.71
N ASP A 68 30.47 -5.04 -42.65
CA ASP A 68 30.53 -5.82 -41.41
C ASP A 68 31.65 -5.33 -40.50
N SER A 69 32.83 -5.09 -41.08
CA SER A 69 33.99 -4.58 -40.33
C SER A 69 33.76 -3.18 -39.76
N SER A 70 32.97 -2.31 -40.40
CA SER A 70 32.70 -0.96 -39.87
C SER A 70 31.98 -0.93 -38.53
N ILE A 71 31.19 -1.96 -38.20
CA ILE A 71 30.50 -2.08 -36.90
C ILE A 71 31.38 -2.78 -35.87
N ILE A 72 32.23 -3.73 -36.29
CA ILE A 72 33.21 -4.37 -35.41
C ILE A 72 34.31 -3.37 -35.00
N PHE A 73 34.72 -2.50 -35.93
CA PHE A 73 35.68 -1.41 -35.69
C PHE A 73 34.95 -0.06 -35.67
N PHE A 74 33.95 0.04 -34.80
CA PHE A 74 33.04 1.17 -34.79
C PHE A 74 33.74 2.47 -34.41
N LYS A 75 33.86 3.40 -35.37
CA LYS A 75 34.57 4.68 -35.19
C LYS A 75 34.02 5.59 -34.10
N LYS A 76 32.78 5.36 -33.65
CA LYS A 76 32.10 6.16 -32.61
C LYS A 76 32.32 5.60 -31.20
N GLY A 77 33.15 4.57 -31.07
CA GLY A 77 33.51 3.90 -29.82
C GLY A 77 32.93 2.48 -29.74
N PHE A 78 33.74 1.52 -29.30
CA PHE A 78 33.32 0.14 -29.08
C PHE A 78 33.17 -0.14 -27.58
N ASP A 79 32.08 0.32 -26.97
CA ASP A 79 31.87 0.24 -25.52
C ASP A 79 30.41 -0.08 -25.11
N ASN A 80 30.13 -0.16 -23.80
CA ASN A 80 28.77 -0.41 -23.30
C ASN A 80 27.80 0.77 -23.44
N VAL A 81 28.28 1.96 -23.84
CA VAL A 81 27.43 3.11 -24.19
C VAL A 81 26.87 2.88 -25.58
N GLN A 82 27.71 2.44 -26.52
CA GLN A 82 27.33 2.17 -27.91
C GLN A 82 26.69 0.80 -28.10
N PHE A 83 27.09 -0.23 -27.35
CA PHE A 83 26.58 -1.59 -27.51
C PHE A 83 25.90 -2.10 -26.24
N LYS A 84 24.70 -2.64 -26.40
CA LYS A 84 23.97 -3.36 -25.35
C LYS A 84 24.15 -4.85 -25.56
N HIS A 85 24.68 -5.52 -24.54
CA HIS A 85 24.83 -6.97 -24.53
C HIS A 85 23.53 -7.62 -24.05
N ILE A 86 23.09 -8.65 -24.76
CA ILE A 86 22.06 -9.60 -24.32
C ILE A 86 22.49 -11.03 -24.68
N GLU A 87 21.98 -12.01 -23.94
CA GLU A 87 22.15 -13.43 -24.24
C GLU A 87 20.88 -13.95 -24.94
N ILE A 88 21.05 -14.65 -26.06
CA ILE A 88 19.98 -15.33 -26.79
C ILE A 88 20.46 -16.75 -27.06
N ASN A 89 19.71 -17.76 -26.59
CA ASN A 89 20.10 -19.17 -26.75
C ASN A 89 21.54 -19.46 -26.31
N SER A 90 21.95 -18.89 -25.17
CA SER A 90 23.32 -19.00 -24.63
C SER A 90 24.43 -18.41 -25.51
N VAL A 91 24.07 -17.54 -26.46
CA VAL A 91 24.99 -16.82 -27.34
C VAL A 91 24.91 -15.32 -27.07
N SER A 92 26.07 -14.68 -26.92
CA SER A 92 26.18 -13.25 -26.71
C SER A 92 25.87 -12.47 -27.99
N HIS A 93 24.94 -11.53 -27.87
CA HIS A 93 24.59 -10.58 -28.93
C HIS A 93 24.87 -9.15 -28.45
N PHE A 94 25.34 -8.30 -29.35
CA PHE A 94 25.66 -6.90 -29.08
C PHE A 94 24.87 -6.02 -30.04
N ILE A 95 23.91 -5.29 -29.49
CA ILE A 95 22.98 -4.45 -30.24
C ILE A 95 23.44 -3.00 -30.14
N LEU A 96 23.51 -2.31 -31.28
CA LEU A 96 23.81 -0.89 -31.28
C LEU A 96 22.73 -0.12 -30.52
N ASN A 97 23.15 0.74 -29.60
CA ASN A 97 22.28 1.62 -28.84
C ASN A 97 21.58 2.59 -29.81
N GLY A 98 20.26 2.69 -29.68
CA GLY A 98 19.42 3.39 -30.67
C GLY A 98 18.87 2.51 -31.78
N GLY A 99 19.25 1.22 -31.84
CA GLY A 99 18.77 0.25 -32.82
C GLY A 99 19.64 0.13 -34.06
N GLY A 100 19.38 -0.91 -34.86
CA GLY A 100 20.11 -1.19 -36.09
C GLY A 100 21.11 -2.34 -35.94
N PRO A 101 22.43 -2.12 -36.10
CA PRO A 101 23.40 -3.21 -36.14
C PRO A 101 23.35 -4.20 -34.97
N VAL A 102 23.44 -5.49 -35.29
CA VAL A 102 23.47 -6.61 -34.35
C VAL A 102 24.70 -7.45 -34.63
N LEU A 103 25.61 -7.53 -33.66
CA LEU A 103 26.74 -8.46 -33.69
C LEU A 103 26.40 -9.70 -32.86
N LYS A 104 26.78 -10.87 -33.37
CA LYS A 104 26.70 -12.15 -32.68
C LYS A 104 28.11 -12.68 -32.45
N LEU A 105 28.35 -13.17 -31.24
CA LEU A 105 29.64 -13.73 -30.83
C LEU A 105 29.52 -15.23 -30.64
N ASN A 106 30.14 -15.97 -31.56
CA ASN A 106 30.34 -17.41 -31.46
C ASN A 106 31.75 -17.70 -30.90
N GLU A 107 32.06 -18.96 -30.62
CA GLU A 107 33.31 -19.36 -29.94
C GLU A 107 34.59 -18.74 -30.54
N ASN A 108 34.69 -18.69 -31.88
CA ASN A 108 35.87 -18.20 -32.59
C ASN A 108 35.58 -17.08 -33.60
N ARG A 109 34.36 -16.52 -33.61
CA ARG A 109 33.94 -15.54 -34.63
C ARG A 109 33.01 -14.49 -34.06
N ILE A 110 33.20 -13.25 -34.49
CA ILE A 110 32.23 -12.17 -34.34
C ILE A 110 31.65 -11.83 -35.72
N GLU A 111 30.33 -11.89 -35.83
CA GLU A 111 29.62 -11.69 -37.08
C GLU A 111 28.54 -10.63 -36.94
N ARG A 112 28.38 -9.79 -37.96
CA ARG A 112 27.22 -8.91 -38.09
C ARG A 112 26.10 -9.71 -38.76
N ILE A 113 24.95 -9.83 -38.08
CA ILE A 113 23.83 -10.67 -38.54
C ILE A 113 22.69 -9.87 -39.16
N ASP A 114 22.66 -8.56 -38.97
CA ASP A 114 21.62 -7.70 -39.53
C ASP A 114 22.01 -7.10 -40.90
N ASN A 115 21.00 -6.71 -41.68
CA ASN A 115 21.12 -5.92 -42.90
C ASN A 115 20.62 -4.48 -42.70
N SER A 116 20.52 -4.01 -41.45
CA SER A 116 19.93 -2.72 -41.11
C SER A 116 20.94 -1.58 -41.18
N VAL A 117 20.47 -0.34 -41.11
CA VAL A 117 21.34 0.84 -40.94
C VAL A 117 21.47 1.18 -39.46
N GLU A 118 22.39 2.08 -39.10
CA GLU A 118 22.39 2.70 -37.76
C GLU A 118 21.08 3.48 -37.55
N GLN A 119 20.05 2.85 -36.96
CA GLN A 119 18.70 3.41 -36.89
C GLN A 119 18.63 4.67 -36.03
N ARG A 120 19.35 4.68 -34.90
CA ARG A 120 19.50 5.85 -34.01
C ARG A 120 18.16 6.45 -33.55
N ASN A 121 17.16 5.58 -33.39
CA ASN A 121 15.78 5.99 -33.17
C ASN A 121 15.28 5.65 -31.75
N GLN A 122 15.91 4.69 -31.06
CA GLN A 122 15.46 4.18 -29.76
C GLN A 122 16.56 4.26 -28.68
N PHE A 123 17.22 5.41 -28.54
CA PHE A 123 18.27 5.57 -27.52
C PHE A 123 17.67 5.46 -26.11
N GLY A 124 18.33 4.69 -25.25
CA GLY A 124 17.85 4.47 -23.89
C GLY A 124 16.59 3.60 -23.80
N ALA A 125 16.29 2.81 -24.85
CA ALA A 125 15.24 1.80 -24.80
C ALA A 125 15.55 0.69 -23.79
N ALA A 126 14.50 0.05 -23.28
CA ALA A 126 14.62 -1.24 -22.61
C ALA A 126 14.96 -2.30 -23.66
N VAL A 127 16.13 -2.94 -23.53
CA VAL A 127 16.59 -3.97 -24.46
C VAL A 127 16.50 -5.33 -23.78
N PHE A 128 15.79 -6.27 -24.38
CA PHE A 128 15.51 -7.58 -23.80
C PHE A 128 15.40 -8.66 -24.89
N GLN A 129 15.46 -9.92 -24.48
CA GLN A 129 15.17 -11.06 -25.35
C GLN A 129 13.72 -11.50 -25.11
N HIS A 130 13.02 -11.86 -26.18
CA HIS A 130 11.75 -12.58 -26.14
C HIS A 130 11.67 -13.47 -27.38
N ASP A 131 11.18 -14.70 -27.24
CA ASP A 131 11.09 -15.70 -28.32
C ASP A 131 12.35 -15.82 -29.18
N ASN A 132 13.50 -15.84 -28.52
CA ASN A 132 14.83 -15.95 -29.13
C ASN A 132 15.19 -14.82 -30.08
N GLN A 133 14.60 -13.64 -29.87
CA GLN A 133 14.86 -12.44 -30.66
C GLN A 133 15.14 -11.23 -29.75
N PRO A 134 16.05 -10.33 -30.17
CA PRO A 134 16.22 -9.04 -29.53
C PRO A 134 14.97 -8.17 -29.71
N HIS A 135 14.57 -7.48 -28.66
CA HIS A 135 13.49 -6.50 -28.65
C HIS A 135 13.94 -5.21 -27.98
N MET A 136 13.37 -4.08 -28.42
CA MET A 136 13.58 -2.76 -27.86
C MET A 136 12.25 -2.07 -27.60
N TYR A 137 11.94 -1.79 -26.33
CA TYR A 137 10.77 -1.00 -25.95
C TYR A 137 11.15 0.46 -25.64
N GLY A 138 10.42 1.38 -26.27
CA GLY A 138 10.57 2.81 -26.05
C GLY A 138 11.89 3.36 -26.58
N GLY A 139 12.44 4.35 -25.90
CA GLY A 139 13.64 5.09 -26.30
C GLY A 139 13.31 6.46 -26.87
N TYR A 140 14.35 7.20 -27.26
CA TYR A 140 14.24 8.53 -27.84
C TYR A 140 15.05 8.62 -29.12
N GLY A 141 14.50 9.29 -30.13
CA GLY A 141 15.16 9.53 -31.41
C GLY A 141 14.25 10.32 -32.36
N PHE A 142 14.87 11.02 -33.32
CA PHE A 142 14.16 11.95 -34.22
C PHE A 142 13.21 12.91 -33.47
N TRP A 143 13.69 13.50 -32.37
CA TRP A 143 12.96 14.45 -31.52
C TRP A 143 11.70 13.89 -30.82
N GLU A 144 11.53 12.59 -30.80
CA GLU A 144 10.34 11.95 -30.22
C GLU A 144 10.71 10.75 -29.35
N TRP A 145 10.03 10.64 -28.20
CA TRP A 145 10.00 9.42 -27.40
C TRP A 145 9.13 8.36 -28.08
N LYS A 146 9.49 7.08 -27.91
CA LYS A 146 8.75 5.96 -28.50
C LYS A 146 7.92 5.25 -27.45
N ASP A 147 6.77 4.76 -27.87
CA ASP A 147 5.83 3.96 -27.10
C ASP A 147 5.70 2.53 -27.64
N TYR A 148 6.35 2.21 -28.75
CA TYR A 148 6.28 0.90 -29.39
C TYR A 148 7.48 0.00 -29.06
N ILE A 149 7.34 -1.26 -29.48
CA ILE A 149 8.41 -2.24 -29.49
C ILE A 149 8.93 -2.39 -30.93
N THR A 150 10.24 -2.52 -31.09
CA THR A 150 10.83 -3.11 -32.29
C THR A 150 11.51 -4.42 -31.93
N TYR A 151 11.56 -5.35 -32.88
CA TYR A 151 12.24 -6.63 -32.71
C TYR A 151 13.07 -6.95 -33.94
N TYR A 152 14.19 -7.63 -33.75
CA TYR A 152 15.00 -8.10 -34.87
C TYR A 152 14.44 -9.43 -35.39
N ASP A 153 14.02 -9.42 -36.65
CA ASP A 153 13.53 -10.60 -37.35
C ASP A 153 14.70 -11.29 -38.09
N PRO A 154 15.10 -12.51 -37.70
CA PRO A 154 16.19 -13.24 -38.35
C PRO A 154 15.84 -13.71 -39.77
N LEU A 155 14.56 -13.73 -40.18
CA LEU A 155 14.16 -14.10 -41.54
C LEU A 155 14.46 -12.97 -42.53
N SER A 156 14.08 -11.74 -42.19
CA SER A 156 14.38 -10.56 -43.00
C SER A 156 15.78 -9.98 -42.74
N ASN A 157 16.42 -10.34 -41.62
CA ASN A 157 17.62 -9.69 -41.08
C ASN A 157 17.42 -8.18 -40.85
N GLN A 158 16.19 -7.76 -40.55
CA GLN A 158 15.82 -6.37 -40.29
C GLN A 158 15.16 -6.23 -38.92
N TRP A 159 14.95 -4.99 -38.51
CA TRP A 159 14.11 -4.68 -37.35
C TRP A 159 12.70 -4.37 -37.81
N GLU A 160 11.75 -5.05 -37.19
CA GLU A 160 10.33 -4.92 -37.46
C GLU A 160 9.62 -4.20 -36.32
N LEU A 161 8.53 -3.52 -36.65
CA LEU A 161 7.71 -2.80 -35.69
C LEU A 161 6.66 -3.74 -35.08
N CYS A 162 6.61 -3.81 -33.75
CA CYS A 162 5.56 -4.47 -33.01
C CYS A 162 4.72 -3.41 -32.28
N LYS A 163 3.60 -3.02 -32.90
CA LYS A 163 2.60 -2.16 -32.26
C LYS A 163 1.68 -2.97 -31.35
N PHE A 164 1.16 -2.31 -30.33
CA PHE A 164 0.19 -2.90 -29.41
C PHE A 164 -1.21 -2.93 -30.03
N ASP A 165 -1.98 -3.97 -29.71
CA ASP A 165 -3.34 -4.18 -30.24
C ASP A 165 -4.44 -3.54 -29.36
N THR A 166 -4.12 -2.50 -28.57
CA THR A 166 -5.03 -1.98 -27.53
C THR A 166 -5.32 -0.48 -27.67
N PRO A 167 -6.51 -0.01 -27.22
CA PRO A 167 -6.82 1.43 -27.18
C PRO A 167 -6.01 2.20 -26.12
N LEU A 168 -5.34 1.49 -25.19
CA LEU A 168 -4.49 2.08 -24.18
C LEU A 168 -3.04 2.05 -24.68
N GLU A 169 -2.56 3.20 -25.15
CA GLU A 169 -1.15 3.39 -25.49
C GLU A 169 -0.41 3.95 -24.25
N PRO A 170 0.59 3.24 -23.71
CA PRO A 170 1.38 3.77 -22.61
C PRO A 170 2.13 5.01 -23.11
N SER A 171 2.28 6.02 -22.25
CA SER A 171 3.00 7.24 -22.63
C SER A 171 4.38 6.90 -23.22
N PRO A 172 4.76 7.48 -24.38
CA PRO A 172 6.08 7.27 -24.97
C PRO A 172 7.18 7.58 -23.96
N ARG A 173 8.27 6.82 -23.91
CA ARG A 173 9.30 7.00 -22.87
C ARG A 173 10.67 6.47 -23.24
N TRP A 174 11.70 6.99 -22.58
CA TRP A 174 13.05 6.42 -22.55
C TRP A 174 13.49 6.12 -21.11
N LYS A 175 14.51 5.27 -20.98
CA LYS A 175 15.16 4.88 -19.71
C LYS A 175 14.19 4.31 -18.64
N PRO A 176 13.20 3.49 -18.99
CA PRO A 176 12.35 2.86 -17.98
C PRO A 176 13.14 1.88 -17.12
N LEU A 177 12.67 1.66 -15.89
CA LEU A 177 13.03 0.44 -15.17
C LEU A 177 12.14 -0.69 -15.71
N PHE A 178 12.72 -1.84 -16.04
CA PHE A 178 11.97 -2.90 -16.70
C PHE A 178 12.41 -4.29 -16.27
N HIS A 179 11.49 -5.25 -16.33
CA HIS A 179 11.80 -6.66 -16.14
C HIS A 179 11.00 -7.46 -17.17
N LYS A 180 11.70 -8.19 -18.04
CA LYS A 180 11.06 -9.18 -18.90
C LYS A 180 11.05 -10.51 -18.16
N LYS A 181 9.86 -11.06 -17.92
CA LYS A 181 9.64 -12.36 -17.26
C LYS A 181 8.53 -13.10 -17.98
N ASN A 182 8.84 -14.31 -18.46
CA ASN A 182 7.96 -15.12 -19.30
C ASN A 182 7.44 -14.31 -20.52
N GLU A 183 6.13 -14.27 -20.73
CA GLU A 183 5.43 -13.50 -21.75
C GLU A 183 5.21 -12.02 -21.38
N PHE A 184 5.57 -11.59 -20.16
CA PHE A 184 5.32 -10.23 -19.68
C PHE A 184 6.58 -9.36 -19.67
N LEU A 185 6.43 -8.14 -20.16
CA LEU A 185 7.38 -7.05 -19.95
C LEU A 185 6.77 -6.06 -18.94
N TYR A 186 7.32 -6.03 -17.74
CA TYR A 186 6.95 -5.07 -16.70
C TYR A 186 7.74 -3.78 -16.90
N ILE A 187 7.05 -2.64 -16.89
CA ILE A 187 7.63 -1.31 -17.09
C ILE A 187 7.23 -0.39 -15.93
N LEU A 188 8.23 0.14 -15.24
CA LEU A 188 8.09 1.10 -14.14
C LEU A 188 8.77 2.42 -14.50
N GLY A 189 7.99 3.50 -14.47
CA GLY A 189 8.47 4.86 -14.71
C GLY A 189 9.11 5.03 -16.09
N GLY A 190 10.28 5.67 -16.11
CA GLY A 190 10.96 6.18 -17.28
C GLY A 190 10.89 7.69 -17.33
N ARG A 191 11.20 8.25 -18.48
CA ARG A 191 11.13 9.70 -18.71
C ARG A 191 10.44 10.00 -20.04
N SER A 192 9.75 11.13 -20.11
CA SER A 192 9.01 11.58 -21.29
C SER A 192 8.76 13.09 -21.25
N SER A 193 8.11 13.64 -22.28
CA SER A 193 7.54 14.98 -22.21
C SER A 193 6.38 15.06 -21.22
N ILE A 194 6.16 16.26 -20.67
CA ILE A 194 4.90 16.60 -19.99
C ILE A 194 3.88 17.09 -21.02
N LYS A 195 2.59 16.98 -20.69
CA LYS A 195 1.49 17.35 -21.61
C LYS A 195 1.54 18.82 -22.01
N GLU A 196 2.00 19.67 -21.09
CA GLU A 196 2.06 21.12 -21.23
C GLU A 196 3.25 21.59 -22.08
N SER A 197 4.29 20.75 -22.24
CA SER A 197 5.48 21.08 -23.01
C SER A 197 6.21 19.84 -23.50
N ARG A 198 6.26 19.70 -24.83
CA ARG A 198 7.03 18.64 -25.51
C ARG A 198 8.55 18.76 -25.34
N ASN A 199 9.04 19.88 -24.80
CA ASN A 199 10.48 20.15 -24.65
C ASN A 199 11.03 19.81 -23.26
N ILE A 200 10.19 19.39 -22.32
CA ILE A 200 10.59 19.13 -20.93
C ILE A 200 10.66 17.63 -20.69
N ASP A 201 11.87 17.11 -20.46
CA ASP A 201 12.11 15.71 -20.07
C ASP A 201 11.80 15.52 -18.57
N ALA A 202 10.66 14.89 -18.27
CA ALA A 202 10.15 14.65 -16.93
C ALA A 202 10.10 13.16 -16.57
N VAL A 203 10.17 12.87 -15.28
CA VAL A 203 10.08 11.50 -14.74
C VAL A 203 8.63 11.02 -14.77
N LEU A 204 8.41 9.84 -15.33
CA LEU A 204 7.13 9.15 -15.25
C LEU A 204 7.06 8.30 -13.97
N LYS A 205 5.87 8.18 -13.40
CA LYS A 205 5.59 7.45 -12.16
C LYS A 205 4.45 6.44 -12.31
N ASP A 206 4.15 6.04 -13.52
CA ASP A 206 3.20 4.98 -13.83
C ASP A 206 3.89 3.61 -13.80
N PHE A 207 3.07 2.57 -13.66
CA PHE A 207 3.49 1.18 -13.72
C PHE A 207 2.48 0.38 -14.53
N PHE A 208 2.98 -0.37 -15.51
CA PHE A 208 2.17 -1.22 -16.37
C PHE A 208 2.97 -2.45 -16.78
N LYS A 209 2.27 -3.44 -17.34
CA LYS A 209 2.90 -4.60 -17.98
C LYS A 209 2.35 -4.79 -19.38
N ILE A 210 3.17 -5.33 -20.24
CA ILE A 210 2.83 -5.67 -21.62
C ILE A 210 2.86 -7.19 -21.72
N ASN A 211 1.77 -7.81 -22.15
CA ASN A 211 1.78 -9.19 -22.61
C ASN A 211 2.32 -9.21 -24.04
N LEU A 212 3.49 -9.79 -24.25
CA LEU A 212 4.22 -9.80 -25.52
C LEU A 212 3.55 -10.73 -26.56
N ASN A 213 2.89 -11.80 -26.11
CA ASN A 213 2.20 -12.75 -26.99
C ASN A 213 0.91 -12.14 -27.56
N THR A 214 0.10 -11.51 -26.71
CA THR A 214 -1.16 -10.89 -27.12
C THR A 214 -1.00 -9.42 -27.52
N LYS A 215 0.20 -8.85 -27.34
CA LYS A 215 0.52 -7.42 -27.55
C LYS A 215 -0.40 -6.48 -26.77
N LYS A 216 -0.88 -6.92 -25.61
CA LYS A 216 -1.82 -6.16 -24.77
C LYS A 216 -1.11 -5.46 -23.62
N VAL A 217 -1.45 -4.19 -23.43
CA VAL A 217 -0.98 -3.36 -22.32
C VAL A 217 -2.00 -3.38 -21.19
N GLU A 218 -1.54 -3.68 -19.98
CA GLU A 218 -2.33 -3.61 -18.76
C GLU A 218 -1.71 -2.54 -17.84
N LEU A 219 -2.39 -1.40 -17.72
CA LEU A 219 -2.02 -0.36 -16.75
C LEU A 219 -2.34 -0.83 -15.34
N ILE A 220 -1.31 -0.90 -14.50
CA ILE A 220 -1.45 -1.30 -13.10
C ILE A 220 -1.78 -0.06 -12.25
N THR A 221 -1.07 1.04 -12.44
CA THR A 221 -1.39 2.34 -11.82
C THR A 221 -0.81 3.51 -12.62
N GLN A 222 -1.49 4.66 -12.59
CA GLN A 222 -0.97 5.93 -13.14
C GLN A 222 0.07 6.57 -12.23
N GLU A 223 0.01 6.29 -10.94
CA GLU A 223 0.92 6.81 -9.94
C GLU A 223 1.28 5.72 -8.93
N VAL A 224 2.57 5.42 -8.86
CA VAL A 224 3.16 4.49 -7.89
C VAL A 224 3.49 5.19 -6.59
N ASN A 225 3.83 4.41 -5.57
CA ASN A 225 4.30 4.92 -4.29
C ASN A 225 5.46 5.93 -4.47
N ASN A 226 5.24 7.18 -4.04
CA ASN A 226 6.21 8.26 -4.17
C ASN A 226 7.47 8.10 -3.31
N GLN A 227 7.48 7.13 -2.37
CA GLN A 227 8.64 6.76 -1.56
C GLN A 227 9.64 5.90 -2.32
N ILE A 228 9.29 5.36 -3.49
CA ILE A 228 10.23 4.62 -4.34
C ILE A 228 11.34 5.57 -4.79
N PRO A 229 12.62 5.22 -4.61
CA PRO A 229 13.72 6.18 -4.76
C PRO A 229 14.17 6.38 -6.21
N LEU A 230 13.85 5.43 -7.12
CA LEU A 230 14.31 5.46 -8.50
C LEU A 230 13.18 5.11 -9.47
N PHE A 231 13.03 5.91 -10.52
CA PHE A 231 12.03 5.72 -11.58
C PHE A 231 12.62 5.65 -12.99
N SER A 232 13.92 5.89 -13.17
CA SER A 232 14.54 5.82 -14.50
C SER A 232 16.01 5.44 -14.42
N SER A 233 16.51 4.75 -15.43
CA SER A 233 17.94 4.38 -15.51
C SER A 233 18.42 4.27 -16.95
N SER A 234 19.63 4.76 -17.23
CA SER A 234 20.33 4.50 -18.50
C SER A 234 20.95 3.10 -18.55
N SER A 235 20.94 2.36 -17.44
CA SER A 235 21.41 0.98 -17.34
C SER A 235 20.30 -0.01 -17.70
N GLN A 236 20.66 -1.17 -18.24
CA GLN A 236 19.72 -2.29 -18.45
C GLN A 236 19.38 -3.02 -17.13
N GLY A 237 19.95 -2.61 -15.99
CA GLY A 237 19.86 -3.32 -14.72
C GLY A 237 20.61 -4.66 -14.75
N PHE A 238 20.46 -5.44 -13.70
CA PHE A 238 21.03 -6.79 -13.59
C PHE A 238 20.06 -7.70 -12.84
N GLU A 239 20.19 -9.01 -13.03
CA GLU A 239 19.28 -9.99 -12.42
C GLU A 239 19.85 -10.55 -11.13
N ILE A 240 19.02 -10.65 -10.10
CA ILE A 240 19.36 -11.27 -8.82
C ILE A 240 18.21 -12.19 -8.41
N ARG A 241 18.46 -13.51 -8.32
CA ARG A 241 17.47 -14.51 -7.88
C ARG A 241 16.11 -14.36 -8.58
N ASP A 242 16.09 -14.33 -9.92
CA ASP A 242 14.88 -14.16 -10.75
C ASP A 242 14.14 -12.82 -10.57
N LYS A 243 14.86 -11.80 -10.09
CA LYS A 243 14.36 -10.42 -9.96
C LYS A 243 15.26 -9.47 -10.70
N LYS A 244 14.69 -8.35 -11.14
CA LYS A 244 15.49 -7.26 -11.69
C LYS A 244 16.00 -6.36 -10.58
N ALA A 245 17.24 -5.90 -10.70
CA ALA A 245 17.84 -4.92 -9.81
C ALA A 245 18.49 -3.77 -10.56
N TYR A 246 18.50 -2.60 -9.92
CA TYR A 246 19.11 -1.37 -10.40
C TYR A 246 19.95 -0.73 -9.31
N VAL A 247 21.04 -0.08 -9.71
CA VAL A 247 21.80 0.78 -8.79
C VAL A 247 21.17 2.15 -8.79
N ASP A 248 20.82 2.64 -7.61
CA ASP A 248 20.46 4.02 -7.36
C ASP A 248 21.70 4.75 -6.84
N TYR A 249 22.33 5.52 -7.73
CA TYR A 249 23.52 6.29 -7.39
C TYR A 249 23.23 7.49 -6.50
N THR A 250 22.00 8.02 -6.52
CA THR A 250 21.60 9.19 -5.74
C THR A 250 21.50 8.83 -4.27
N ASN A 251 20.84 7.70 -3.96
CA ASN A 251 20.68 7.23 -2.59
C ASN A 251 21.71 6.16 -2.18
N SER A 252 22.70 5.88 -3.04
CA SER A 252 23.72 4.84 -2.84
C SER A 252 23.10 3.51 -2.40
N SER A 253 22.12 3.02 -3.16
CA SER A 253 21.40 1.79 -2.86
C SER A 253 21.26 0.87 -4.07
N ILE A 254 20.87 -0.37 -3.80
CA ILE A 254 20.48 -1.34 -4.83
C ILE A 254 18.99 -1.59 -4.68
N LEU A 255 18.25 -1.23 -5.72
CA LEU A 255 16.81 -1.40 -5.79
C LEU A 255 16.48 -2.74 -6.45
N VAL A 256 15.83 -3.65 -5.74
CA VAL A 256 15.41 -4.97 -6.23
C VAL A 256 13.90 -4.96 -6.44
N LEU A 257 13.46 -5.26 -7.66
CA LEU A 257 12.08 -5.20 -8.12
C LEU A 257 11.44 -6.60 -8.06
N ASP A 258 10.43 -6.77 -7.23
CA ASP A 258 9.61 -7.98 -7.10
C ASP A 258 8.17 -7.66 -7.54
N PHE A 259 7.96 -7.60 -8.85
CA PHE A 259 6.67 -7.23 -9.43
C PHE A 259 5.57 -8.25 -9.12
N ASP A 260 5.91 -9.53 -8.97
CA ASP A 260 4.95 -10.59 -8.61
C ASP A 260 4.33 -10.34 -7.23
N LYS A 261 5.12 -9.79 -6.30
CA LYS A 261 4.66 -9.45 -4.95
C LYS A 261 4.20 -8.00 -4.80
N ASN A 262 4.24 -7.19 -5.86
CA ASN A 262 4.00 -5.73 -5.79
C ASN A 262 4.98 -5.05 -4.81
N LEU A 263 6.23 -5.51 -4.71
CA LEU A 263 7.22 -5.00 -3.77
C LEU A 263 8.50 -4.54 -4.47
N ILE A 264 9.09 -3.49 -3.93
CA ILE A 264 10.44 -3.04 -4.26
C ILE A 264 11.24 -2.93 -2.96
N THR A 265 12.40 -3.57 -2.91
CA THR A 265 13.30 -3.51 -1.75
C THR A 265 14.57 -2.74 -2.11
N SER A 266 14.85 -1.67 -1.38
CA SER A 266 16.07 -0.87 -1.49
C SER A 266 17.07 -1.31 -0.42
N PHE A 267 18.21 -1.86 -0.83
CA PHE A 267 19.31 -2.23 0.06
C PHE A 267 20.37 -1.12 0.07
N LYS A 268 20.76 -0.64 1.26
CA LYS A 268 21.84 0.35 1.36
C LYS A 268 23.14 -0.22 0.79
N ALA A 269 23.87 0.59 0.03
CA ALA A 269 25.12 0.24 -0.64
C ALA A 269 26.13 1.39 -0.54
N GLU A 270 26.15 2.08 0.61
CA GLU A 270 27.02 3.23 0.87
C GLU A 270 28.49 2.91 0.57
N GLY A 271 29.13 3.75 -0.26
CA GLY A 271 30.53 3.58 -0.67
C GLY A 271 30.82 2.37 -1.57
N MET A 272 29.87 1.45 -1.79
CA MET A 272 30.08 0.23 -2.58
C MET A 272 30.50 0.57 -4.02
N PHE A 273 29.75 1.49 -4.63
CA PHE A 273 29.95 1.96 -6.01
C PHE A 273 30.83 3.22 -6.09
N LYS A 274 31.57 3.56 -5.02
CA LYS A 274 32.57 4.62 -5.07
C LYS A 274 33.57 4.30 -6.18
N ASN A 275 33.92 5.29 -7.00
CA ASN A 275 34.82 5.13 -8.15
C ASN A 275 34.34 4.13 -9.23
N LYS A 276 33.06 3.70 -9.23
CA LYS A 276 32.53 2.90 -10.33
C LYS A 276 32.70 3.67 -11.66
N HIS A 277 33.21 3.00 -12.68
CA HIS A 277 33.30 3.56 -14.02
C HIS A 277 31.91 3.83 -14.61
N LEU A 278 31.62 5.10 -14.90
CA LEU A 278 30.29 5.60 -15.30
C LEU A 278 29.70 4.87 -16.52
N ASN A 279 30.55 4.57 -17.50
CA ASN A 279 30.14 4.00 -18.78
C ASN A 279 30.14 2.46 -18.79
N SER A 280 30.34 1.81 -17.64
CA SER A 280 30.30 0.35 -17.52
C SER A 280 29.02 -0.13 -16.84
N PRO A 281 28.47 -1.30 -17.21
CA PRO A 281 27.36 -1.90 -16.49
C PRO A 281 27.80 -2.43 -15.12
N VAL A 282 26.81 -2.78 -14.30
CA VAL A 282 26.98 -3.73 -13.18
C VAL A 282 26.41 -5.05 -13.67
N LEU A 283 27.16 -6.13 -13.51
CA LEU A 283 26.78 -7.45 -14.02
C LEU A 283 26.58 -8.41 -12.84
N ALA A 284 25.55 -9.26 -12.92
CA ALA A 284 25.36 -10.36 -11.98
C ALA A 284 26.09 -11.61 -12.48
N VAL A 285 27.11 -12.07 -11.76
CA VAL A 285 27.96 -13.20 -12.13
C VAL A 285 27.95 -14.21 -10.99
N GLY A 286 27.25 -15.33 -11.20
CA GLY A 286 26.99 -16.30 -10.13
C GLY A 286 26.27 -15.62 -8.95
N ASP A 287 26.79 -15.80 -7.74
CA ASP A 287 26.24 -15.20 -6.51
C ASP A 287 26.86 -13.83 -6.15
N SER A 288 27.36 -13.10 -7.15
CA SER A 288 28.00 -11.80 -6.95
C SER A 288 27.61 -10.78 -8.02
N ILE A 289 27.74 -9.51 -7.68
CA ILE A 289 27.82 -8.44 -8.68
C ILE A 289 29.29 -8.15 -8.99
N VAL A 290 29.54 -7.77 -10.24
CA VAL A 290 30.84 -7.30 -10.71
C VAL A 290 30.69 -5.99 -11.45
N PHE A 291 31.62 -5.08 -11.25
CA PHE A 291 31.67 -3.79 -11.95
C PHE A 291 33.10 -3.28 -12.03
N ILE A 292 33.33 -2.38 -12.99
CA ILE A 292 34.64 -1.75 -13.16
C ILE A 292 34.75 -0.59 -12.18
N GLU A 293 35.81 -0.61 -11.38
CA GLU A 293 36.26 0.51 -10.56
C GLU A 293 37.40 1.22 -11.29
N GLN A 294 37.35 2.55 -11.35
CA GLN A 294 38.37 3.39 -11.97
C GLN A 294 38.89 4.40 -10.97
N THR A 295 40.17 4.25 -10.63
CA THR A 295 40.95 5.28 -9.94
C THR A 295 41.75 6.09 -10.97
N LYS A 296 42.42 7.17 -10.57
CA LYS A 296 43.12 8.09 -11.49
C LYS A 296 44.03 7.38 -12.52
N ASN A 297 44.68 6.29 -12.13
CA ASN A 297 45.66 5.61 -12.99
C ASN A 297 45.34 4.13 -13.28
N ASN A 298 44.35 3.51 -12.61
CA ASN A 298 44.11 2.08 -12.72
C ASN A 298 42.62 1.76 -12.83
N LYS A 299 42.30 0.79 -13.70
CA LYS A 299 41.00 0.11 -13.77
C LYS A 299 41.12 -1.30 -13.21
N SER A 300 40.15 -1.69 -12.38
CA SER A 300 40.02 -3.06 -11.86
C SER A 300 38.55 -3.48 -11.88
N ILE A 301 38.29 -4.78 -11.79
CA ILE A 301 36.96 -5.32 -11.54
C ILE A 301 36.83 -5.56 -10.06
N LYS A 302 35.78 -4.99 -9.48
CA LYS A 302 35.37 -5.20 -8.11
C LYS A 302 34.28 -6.27 -8.07
N VAL A 303 34.44 -7.23 -7.17
CA VAL A 303 33.50 -8.34 -6.97
C VAL A 303 32.85 -8.24 -5.59
N VAL A 304 31.51 -8.20 -5.55
CA VAL A 304 30.75 -8.11 -4.29
C VAL A 304 29.67 -9.18 -4.26
N SER A 305 29.69 -10.04 -3.23
CA SER A 305 28.69 -11.11 -3.09
C SER A 305 27.30 -10.59 -2.77
N PHE A 306 26.26 -11.27 -3.25
CA PHE A 306 24.88 -10.97 -2.90
C PHE A 306 24.62 -11.07 -1.40
N ASN A 307 25.26 -12.02 -0.71
CA ASN A 307 25.15 -12.15 0.74
C ASN A 307 25.62 -10.89 1.48
N ASN A 308 26.64 -10.20 0.97
CA ASN A 308 27.07 -8.93 1.56
C ASN A 308 26.06 -7.81 1.30
N ILE A 309 25.43 -7.77 0.13
CA ILE A 309 24.37 -6.80 -0.19
C ILE A 309 23.15 -7.02 0.71
N PHE A 310 22.70 -8.27 0.88
CA PHE A 310 21.50 -8.60 1.65
C PHE A 310 21.67 -8.51 3.17
N LYS A 311 22.90 -8.43 3.68
CA LYS A 311 23.18 -8.12 5.09
C LYS A 311 22.98 -6.64 5.41
N ASN A 312 23.01 -5.77 4.41
CA ASN A 312 22.84 -4.34 4.64
C ASN A 312 21.39 -4.01 5.00
N THR A 313 21.21 -2.88 5.68
CA THR A 313 19.88 -2.37 6.00
C THR A 313 19.07 -2.16 4.72
N SER A 314 17.78 -2.49 4.79
CA SER A 314 16.89 -2.40 3.65
C SER A 314 15.54 -1.81 4.01
N GLU A 315 14.93 -1.14 3.04
CA GLU A 315 13.60 -0.59 3.12
C GLU A 315 12.76 -1.21 2.01
N THR A 316 11.52 -1.59 2.31
CA THR A 316 10.63 -2.21 1.33
C THR A 316 9.39 -1.36 1.12
N PHE A 317 9.07 -1.11 -0.14
CA PHE A 317 7.98 -0.26 -0.59
C PHE A 317 6.99 -1.10 -1.42
N PRO A 318 5.67 -0.99 -1.18
CA PRO A 318 4.69 -1.45 -2.15
C PRO A 318 4.77 -0.59 -3.42
N VAL A 319 4.67 -1.20 -4.60
CA VAL A 319 4.66 -0.43 -5.87
C VAL A 319 3.36 0.34 -6.00
N VAL A 320 2.24 -0.36 -5.85
CA VAL A 320 0.90 0.21 -5.78
C VAL A 320 0.46 0.31 -4.32
N LEU A 321 0.07 1.51 -3.91
CA LEU A 321 -0.62 1.72 -2.65
C LEU A 321 -2.05 1.17 -2.79
N VAL A 322 -2.30 -0.03 -2.28
CA VAL A 322 -3.66 -0.55 -2.18
C VAL A 322 -4.38 0.24 -1.09
N ASP A 323 -5.42 0.96 -1.47
CA ASP A 323 -6.29 1.63 -0.51
C ASP A 323 -7.10 0.57 0.24
N GLN A 324 -6.52 0.02 1.30
CA GLN A 324 -7.14 -1.01 2.14
C GLN A 324 -8.46 -0.51 2.78
N ASN A 325 -8.75 0.79 2.72
CA ASN A 325 -9.75 1.46 3.55
C ASN A 325 -11.12 1.68 2.88
N SER A 326 -11.31 1.30 1.62
CA SER A 326 -12.54 1.69 0.88
C SER A 326 -13.77 0.81 1.17
N GLY A 327 -13.56 -0.47 1.51
CA GLY A 327 -14.66 -1.41 1.75
C GLY A 327 -15.30 -1.29 3.13
N TYR A 328 -14.52 -1.51 4.19
CA TYR A 328 -15.04 -1.62 5.55
C TYR A 328 -15.52 -0.28 6.14
N ARG A 329 -14.95 0.87 5.70
CA ARG A 329 -15.41 2.19 6.15
C ARG A 329 -16.86 2.45 5.75
N LYS A 330 -17.29 2.02 4.56
CA LYS A 330 -18.69 2.18 4.11
C LYS A 330 -19.65 1.40 4.99
N TYR A 331 -19.34 0.14 5.29
CA TYR A 331 -20.16 -0.69 6.18
C TYR A 331 -20.18 -0.16 7.61
N PHE A 332 -19.04 0.37 8.11
CA PHE A 332 -18.97 0.97 9.44
C PHE A 332 -19.81 2.25 9.55
N ILE A 333 -19.81 3.11 8.53
CA ILE A 333 -20.67 4.30 8.48
C ILE A 333 -22.15 3.90 8.47
N ILE A 334 -22.52 2.89 7.69
CA ILE A 334 -23.90 2.37 7.67
C ILE A 334 -24.30 1.82 9.04
N LEU A 335 -23.42 1.10 9.72
CA LEU A 335 -23.66 0.57 11.07
C LEU A 335 -23.88 1.70 12.09
N ILE A 336 -23.05 2.75 12.05
CA ILE A 336 -23.20 3.93 12.93
C ILE A 336 -24.52 4.65 12.65
N ALA A 337 -24.88 4.84 11.38
CA ALA A 337 -26.13 5.49 10.99
C ALA A 337 -27.35 4.68 11.48
N ALA A 338 -27.34 3.36 11.31
CA ALA A 338 -28.40 2.49 11.80
C ALA A 338 -28.52 2.52 13.33
N PHE A 339 -27.39 2.52 14.05
CA PHE A 339 -27.37 2.66 15.50
C PHE A 339 -27.94 4.01 15.96
N LEU A 340 -27.59 5.10 15.28
CA LEU A 340 -28.13 6.44 15.57
C LEU A 340 -29.65 6.50 15.36
N VAL A 341 -30.16 5.94 14.26
CA VAL A 341 -31.60 5.89 13.99
C VAL A 341 -32.32 5.07 15.06
N PHE A 342 -31.79 3.90 15.43
CA PHE A 342 -32.34 3.08 16.51
C PHE A 342 -32.33 3.82 17.85
N PHE A 343 -31.24 4.50 18.16
CA PHE A 343 -31.09 5.26 19.40
C PHE A 343 -32.08 6.43 19.47
N LEU A 344 -32.24 7.18 18.37
CA LEU A 344 -33.26 8.23 18.26
C LEU A 344 -34.67 7.67 18.42
N PHE A 345 -35.00 6.57 17.76
CA PHE A 345 -36.28 5.88 17.91
C PHE A 345 -36.54 5.48 19.37
N LYS A 346 -35.54 4.95 20.08
CA LYS A 346 -35.64 4.62 21.52
C LYS A 346 -35.85 5.86 22.39
N ILE A 347 -35.23 7.00 22.06
CA ILE A 347 -35.49 8.27 22.76
C ILE A 347 -36.96 8.72 22.58
N PHE A 348 -37.47 8.68 21.35
CA PHE A 348 -38.86 9.08 21.08
C PHE A 348 -39.86 8.17 21.78
N THR A 349 -39.69 6.85 21.70
CA THR A 349 -40.55 5.88 22.39
C THR A 349 -40.49 6.01 23.92
N TYR A 350 -39.32 6.28 24.49
CA TYR A 350 -39.19 6.56 25.92
C TYR A 350 -39.92 7.83 26.33
N LYS A 351 -39.82 8.90 25.52
CA LYS A 351 -40.55 10.15 25.75
C LYS A 351 -42.06 9.93 25.74
N ASP A 352 -42.56 9.14 24.78
CA ASP A 352 -43.99 8.80 24.70
C ASP A 352 -44.45 7.91 25.87
N TYR A 353 -43.64 6.93 26.27
CA TYR A 353 -43.90 6.12 27.47
C TYR A 353 -44.11 6.99 28.72
N MET A 354 -43.24 7.99 28.93
CA MET A 354 -43.30 8.88 30.09
C MET A 354 -44.43 9.92 30.03
N LYS A 355 -45.01 10.20 28.85
CA LYS A 355 -45.95 11.32 28.66
C LYS A 355 -47.25 11.20 29.47
N ASN A 356 -47.70 9.97 29.74
CA ASN A 356 -48.99 9.68 30.39
C ASN A 356 -48.86 9.02 31.78
N LEU A 357 -47.64 8.86 32.30
CA LEU A 357 -47.37 8.20 33.57
C LEU A 357 -47.02 9.23 34.64
N ILE A 358 -47.57 9.06 35.86
CA ILE A 358 -47.02 9.73 37.03
C ILE A 358 -45.90 8.85 37.56
N ALA A 359 -44.67 9.25 37.28
CA ALA A 359 -43.49 8.55 37.76
C ALA A 359 -43.10 9.02 39.16
N HIS A 360 -42.62 8.11 40.01
CA HIS A 360 -42.15 8.47 41.36
C HIS A 360 -40.76 7.91 41.66
N ASP A 361 -40.00 8.63 42.48
CA ASP A 361 -38.77 8.14 43.10
C ASP A 361 -38.80 8.33 44.63
N TYR A 362 -37.64 8.30 45.29
CA TYR A 362 -37.57 8.43 46.75
C TYR A 362 -38.09 9.77 47.28
N GLN A 363 -37.97 10.86 46.51
CA GLN A 363 -38.26 12.22 46.98
C GLN A 363 -39.23 12.99 46.09
N TRP A 364 -39.45 12.55 44.85
CA TRP A 364 -40.15 13.33 43.83
C TRP A 364 -41.24 12.54 43.12
N LEU A 365 -42.31 13.24 42.76
CA LEU A 365 -43.24 12.86 41.71
C LEU A 365 -42.92 13.63 40.44
N TYR A 366 -43.05 12.96 39.30
CA TYR A 366 -42.79 13.47 37.97
C TYR A 366 -44.04 13.29 37.10
N PHE A 367 -44.36 14.33 36.34
CA PHE A 367 -45.35 14.26 35.28
C PHE A 367 -44.93 15.25 34.20
N GLN A 368 -44.70 14.75 32.99
CA GLN A 368 -44.14 15.55 31.89
C GLN A 368 -42.85 16.28 32.35
N ASN A 369 -42.80 17.62 32.23
CA ASN A 369 -41.64 18.43 32.61
C ASN A 369 -41.70 18.96 34.05
N LYS A 370 -42.69 18.55 34.85
CA LYS A 370 -42.90 19.04 36.21
C LYS A 370 -42.46 18.00 37.23
N LYS A 371 -41.93 18.49 38.35
CA LYS A 371 -41.63 17.67 39.53
C LYS A 371 -42.11 18.33 40.81
N ILE A 372 -42.59 17.53 41.75
CA ILE A 372 -42.98 17.99 43.08
C ILE A 372 -42.39 17.06 44.14
N ARG A 373 -41.98 17.64 45.28
CA ARG A 373 -41.40 16.87 46.39
C ARG A 373 -42.53 16.20 47.19
N ILE A 374 -42.35 14.93 47.52
CA ILE A 374 -43.31 14.16 48.33
C ILE A 374 -42.72 13.77 49.69
N THR A 375 -43.60 13.60 50.67
CA THR A 375 -43.25 13.07 51.99
C THR A 375 -43.21 11.54 51.99
N HIS A 376 -42.61 10.95 53.02
CA HIS A 376 -42.58 9.50 53.17
C HIS A 376 -43.99 8.88 53.19
N GLY A 377 -44.95 9.47 53.92
CA GLY A 377 -46.33 8.99 53.97
C GLY A 377 -47.03 9.06 52.59
N GLN A 378 -46.79 10.12 51.82
CA GLN A 378 -47.30 10.24 50.45
C GLN A 378 -46.71 9.18 49.53
N ARG A 379 -45.41 8.90 49.66
CA ARG A 379 -44.72 7.84 48.90
C ARG A 379 -45.33 6.46 49.14
N GLU A 380 -45.56 6.09 50.40
CA GLU A 380 -46.13 4.77 50.71
C GLU A 380 -47.56 4.63 50.17
N VAL A 381 -48.36 5.71 50.19
CA VAL A 381 -49.69 5.71 49.55
C VAL A 381 -49.60 5.56 48.04
N ILE A 382 -48.62 6.20 47.39
CA ILE A 382 -48.40 6.10 45.94
C ILE A 382 -47.96 4.69 45.54
N LYS A 383 -47.09 4.04 46.34
CA LYS A 383 -46.73 2.62 46.14
C LYS A 383 -47.95 1.70 46.28
N LEU A 384 -48.84 1.96 47.24
CA LEU A 384 -50.09 1.19 47.39
C LEU A 384 -51.00 1.37 46.16
N LEU A 385 -51.10 2.58 45.63
CA LEU A 385 -51.84 2.86 44.40
C LEU A 385 -51.22 2.18 43.17
N GLU A 386 -49.89 2.15 43.07
CA GLU A 386 -49.16 1.43 42.01
C GLU A 386 -49.40 -0.07 42.06
N GLN A 387 -49.33 -0.69 43.25
CA GLN A 387 -49.44 -2.14 43.42
C GLN A 387 -50.87 -2.67 43.36
N LYS A 388 -51.82 -1.97 44.00
CA LYS A 388 -53.19 -2.47 44.22
C LYS A 388 -54.26 -1.64 43.50
N GLY A 389 -53.92 -0.49 42.91
CA GLY A 389 -54.87 0.47 42.32
C GLY A 389 -55.78 1.19 43.33
N SER A 390 -55.80 0.74 44.58
CA SER A 390 -56.66 1.26 45.64
C SER A 390 -56.15 0.89 47.04
N PHE A 391 -56.56 1.65 48.05
CA PHE A 391 -56.25 1.35 49.46
C PHE A 391 -57.40 1.76 50.37
N ASN A 392 -57.59 1.05 51.47
CA ASN A 392 -58.70 1.29 52.39
C ASN A 392 -58.32 2.23 53.55
N SER A 393 -59.34 2.70 54.28
CA SER A 393 -59.17 3.62 55.41
C SER A 393 -58.32 3.06 56.56
N GLN A 394 -58.26 1.73 56.75
CA GLN A 394 -57.41 1.11 57.78
C GLN A 394 -55.93 1.14 57.36
N GLU A 395 -55.65 0.83 56.09
CA GLU A 395 -54.30 0.93 55.51
C GLU A 395 -53.77 2.38 55.61
N LEU A 396 -54.62 3.37 55.30
CA LEU A 396 -54.23 4.78 55.44
C LEU A 396 -53.97 5.17 56.91
N ASN A 397 -54.79 4.70 57.85
CA ASN A 397 -54.58 5.00 59.28
C ASN A 397 -53.26 4.42 59.80
N ARG A 398 -52.89 3.20 59.36
CA ARG A 398 -51.61 2.57 59.74
C ARG A 398 -50.42 3.40 59.26
N LEU A 399 -50.52 4.04 58.10
CA LEU A 399 -49.47 4.92 57.56
C LEU A 399 -49.41 6.27 58.28
N LEU A 400 -50.57 6.85 58.64
CA LEU A 400 -50.64 8.17 59.28
C LEU A 400 -50.36 8.12 60.79
N SER A 401 -50.64 7.00 61.45
CA SER A 401 -50.61 6.87 62.92
C SER A 401 -50.21 5.46 63.35
N PRO A 402 -48.97 5.02 63.06
CA PRO A 402 -48.53 3.64 63.30
C PRO A 402 -48.58 3.22 64.78
N ASN A 403 -48.37 4.17 65.71
CA ASN A 403 -48.22 3.90 67.15
C ASN A 403 -49.25 4.64 68.04
N LYS A 404 -50.34 5.16 67.47
CA LYS A 404 -51.35 5.94 68.22
C LYS A 404 -52.77 5.60 67.76
N ALA A 405 -53.61 5.16 68.70
CA ALA A 405 -55.04 4.98 68.48
C ALA A 405 -55.76 6.30 68.75
N TYR A 406 -56.25 6.94 67.69
CA TYR A 406 -57.02 8.16 67.78
C TYR A 406 -58.52 7.87 67.78
N ALA A 407 -59.32 8.78 68.36
CA ALA A 407 -60.77 8.74 68.22
C ALA A 407 -61.18 8.81 66.75
N LYS A 408 -62.32 8.16 66.41
CA LYS A 408 -62.81 8.01 65.02
C LYS A 408 -62.87 9.33 64.25
N SER A 409 -63.31 10.41 64.90
CA SER A 409 -63.38 11.76 64.33
C SER A 409 -62.01 12.34 63.99
N HIS A 410 -61.02 12.17 64.88
CA HIS A 410 -59.66 12.66 64.66
C HIS A 410 -58.95 11.87 63.54
N SER A 411 -59.09 10.54 63.50
CA SER A 411 -58.56 9.75 62.38
C SER A 411 -59.20 10.13 61.04
N ALA A 412 -60.50 10.44 61.03
CA ALA A 412 -61.17 10.92 59.82
C ALA A 412 -60.62 12.27 59.34
N LEU A 413 -60.40 13.21 60.26
CA LEU A 413 -59.77 14.50 59.96
C LEU A 413 -58.36 14.34 59.38
N LEU A 414 -57.52 13.50 59.99
CA LEU A 414 -56.16 13.22 59.50
C LEU A 414 -56.16 12.64 58.09
N ARG A 415 -57.07 11.69 57.78
CA ARG A 415 -57.22 11.13 56.44
C ARG A 415 -57.64 12.19 55.42
N ASN A 416 -58.66 13.00 55.74
CA ASN A 416 -59.14 14.04 54.85
C ASN A 416 -58.04 15.06 54.54
N ASN A 417 -57.36 15.58 55.58
CA ASN A 417 -56.25 16.52 55.42
C ASN A 417 -55.12 15.95 54.56
N PHE A 418 -54.79 14.67 54.74
CA PHE A 418 -53.76 14.00 53.96
C PHE A 418 -54.16 13.86 52.48
N ILE A 419 -55.37 13.38 52.20
CA ILE A 419 -55.88 13.19 50.83
C ILE A 419 -56.03 14.54 50.12
N GLU A 420 -56.54 15.56 50.80
CA GLU A 420 -56.63 16.92 50.26
C GLU A 420 -55.25 17.51 49.95
N LYS A 421 -54.27 17.30 50.83
CA LYS A 421 -52.88 17.73 50.56
C LYS A 421 -52.31 17.00 49.34
N LEU A 422 -52.46 15.68 49.27
CA LEU A 422 -51.95 14.87 48.17
C LEU A 422 -52.65 15.21 46.83
N ASN A 423 -53.96 15.43 46.83
CA ASN A 423 -54.69 15.91 45.65
C ASN A 423 -54.28 17.32 45.23
N ARG A 424 -53.96 18.22 46.18
CA ARG A 424 -53.38 19.54 45.84
C ARG A 424 -52.01 19.40 45.19
N ASP A 425 -51.17 18.51 45.68
CA ASP A 425 -49.85 18.23 45.10
C ASP A 425 -49.98 17.64 43.68
N PHE A 426 -50.94 16.73 43.47
CA PHE A 426 -51.28 16.20 42.15
C PHE A 426 -51.85 17.25 41.20
N LYS A 427 -52.72 18.14 41.68
CA LYS A 427 -53.26 19.25 40.88
C LYS A 427 -52.15 20.19 40.42
N LYS A 428 -51.20 20.53 41.30
CA LYS A 428 -50.00 21.32 40.94
C LYS A 428 -49.14 20.61 39.90
N LEU A 429 -49.00 19.29 40.02
CA LEU A 429 -48.17 18.47 39.15
C LEU A 429 -48.80 18.28 37.75
N THR A 430 -50.10 17.96 37.68
CA THR A 430 -50.80 17.57 36.45
C THR A 430 -51.60 18.68 35.79
N ASN A 431 -51.82 19.81 36.49
CA ASN A 431 -52.80 20.85 36.12
C ASN A 431 -54.24 20.35 35.96
N ASN A 432 -54.57 19.11 36.38
CA ASN A 432 -55.92 18.61 36.34
C ASN A 432 -56.77 19.27 37.46
N PRO A 433 -57.90 19.93 37.13
CA PRO A 433 -58.76 20.53 38.15
C PRO A 433 -59.43 19.49 39.07
N GLU A 434 -59.61 18.26 38.60
CA GLU A 434 -60.25 17.17 39.34
C GLU A 434 -59.29 16.46 40.31
N PRO A 435 -59.78 15.99 41.48
CA PRO A 435 -58.96 15.22 42.41
C PRO A 435 -58.57 13.86 41.80
N LEU A 436 -57.27 13.60 41.70
CA LEU A 436 -56.76 12.32 41.16
C LEU A 436 -57.05 11.13 42.07
N ILE A 437 -57.22 11.35 43.37
CA ILE A 437 -57.68 10.35 44.33
C ILE A 437 -59.12 10.66 44.71
N SER A 438 -60.02 9.73 44.39
CA SER A 438 -61.43 9.75 44.79
C SER A 438 -61.67 8.74 45.92
N SER A 439 -62.75 8.95 46.68
CA SER A 439 -63.14 8.08 47.79
C SER A 439 -64.52 7.49 47.54
N ILE A 440 -64.65 6.18 47.65
CA ILE A 440 -65.92 5.45 47.55
C ILE A 440 -66.15 4.60 48.79
N LYS A 441 -67.41 4.32 49.15
CA LYS A 441 -67.70 3.33 50.21
C LYS A 441 -67.29 1.95 49.73
N ASN A 442 -66.58 1.19 50.55
CA ASN A 442 -66.14 -0.16 50.20
C ASN A 442 -67.39 -1.06 49.97
N PRO A 443 -67.52 -1.73 48.80
CA PRO A 443 -68.65 -2.60 48.50
C PRO A 443 -68.81 -3.76 49.50
N SER A 444 -67.71 -4.27 50.05
CA SER A 444 -67.69 -5.44 50.96
C SER A 444 -67.90 -5.06 52.43
N ASP A 445 -67.51 -3.85 52.84
CA ASP A 445 -67.81 -3.29 54.17
C ASP A 445 -68.10 -1.79 54.05
N LYS A 446 -69.39 -1.43 54.04
CA LYS A 446 -69.85 -0.03 53.88
C LYS A 446 -69.33 0.92 54.96
N ARG A 447 -68.73 0.41 56.06
CA ARG A 447 -68.09 1.20 57.12
C ARG A 447 -66.68 1.65 56.75
N GLN A 448 -66.06 1.05 55.73
CA GLN A 448 -64.74 1.41 55.24
C GLN A 448 -64.83 2.30 54.00
N ILE A 449 -63.88 3.23 53.91
CA ILE A 449 -63.70 4.07 52.72
C ILE A 449 -62.55 3.49 51.90
N LEU A 450 -62.78 3.33 50.61
CA LEU A 450 -61.80 2.90 49.63
C LEU A 450 -61.36 4.11 48.80
N TYR A 451 -60.07 4.37 48.78
CA TYR A 451 -59.47 5.43 47.99
C TYR A 451 -58.92 4.82 46.69
N LYS A 452 -59.25 5.43 45.54
CA LYS A 452 -58.84 4.96 44.21
C LYS A 452 -58.31 6.11 43.36
N SER A 453 -57.46 5.78 42.40
CA SER A 453 -57.02 6.73 41.38
C SER A 453 -57.25 6.17 39.97
N ASN A 454 -57.61 7.06 39.04
CA ASN A 454 -57.78 6.73 37.63
C ASN A 454 -56.47 6.86 36.83
N GLN A 455 -55.38 7.30 37.48
CA GLN A 455 -54.08 7.47 36.84
C GLN A 455 -53.17 6.26 37.11
N LYS A 456 -52.33 5.91 36.12
CA LYS A 456 -51.27 4.92 36.29
C LYS A 456 -50.05 5.55 36.97
N PHE A 457 -49.63 4.94 38.07
CA PHE A 457 -48.37 5.26 38.76
C PHE A 457 -47.31 4.23 38.37
N SER A 458 -46.07 4.67 38.26
CA SER A 458 -44.92 3.78 38.03
C SER A 458 -43.71 4.31 38.77
N GLN A 459 -42.85 3.43 39.27
CA GLN A 459 -41.51 3.83 39.65
C GLN A 459 -40.77 4.43 38.44
N LYS A 460 -40.02 5.52 38.66
CA LYS A 460 -39.25 6.19 37.61
C LYS A 460 -38.17 5.24 37.07
N GLU A 461 -38.39 4.76 35.85
CA GLU A 461 -37.42 3.95 35.13
C GLU A 461 -36.33 4.84 34.52
N SER A 462 -35.08 4.38 34.53
CA SER A 462 -34.00 5.08 33.84
C SER A 462 -34.07 4.80 32.33
N PHE A 463 -33.60 5.74 31.51
CA PHE A 463 -33.52 5.51 30.06
C PHE A 463 -32.72 4.25 29.72
N PHE A 464 -31.63 3.98 30.44
CA PHE A 464 -30.82 2.77 30.23
C PHE A 464 -31.58 1.48 30.57
N SER A 465 -32.36 1.49 31.66
CA SER A 465 -33.22 0.35 32.03
C SER A 465 -34.29 0.09 30.96
N PHE A 466 -34.90 1.16 30.43
CA PHE A 466 -35.86 1.07 29.33
C PHE A 466 -35.22 0.60 28.01
N LEU A 467 -33.98 0.99 27.75
CA LEU A 467 -33.24 0.62 26.54
C LEU A 467 -32.90 -0.89 26.49
N ILE A 468 -32.66 -1.51 27.65
CA ILE A 468 -32.30 -2.94 27.78
C ILE A 468 -33.54 -3.85 27.79
N LYS A 469 -34.74 -3.33 28.08
CA LYS A 469 -35.99 -4.08 27.95
C LYS A 469 -36.29 -4.32 26.48
N PHE A 470 -36.06 -5.56 26.04
CA PHE A 470 -36.62 -6.06 24.78
C PHE A 470 -38.10 -6.37 25.02
N ASN A 471 -38.97 -5.52 24.47
CA ASN A 471 -40.41 -5.80 24.37
C ASN A 471 -40.71 -6.40 23.01
#